data_AF-A0A8J8FVG6-F1
#
_entry.id   AF-A0A8J8FVG6-F1
#
_cell.length_a   1.000
_cell.length_b   1.000
_cell.length_c   1.000
_cell.angle_alpha   90.00
_cell.angle_beta   90.00
_cell.angle_gamma   90.00
#
_symmetry.space_group_name_H-M   'P 1'
#
loop_
_entity.id
_entity.type
_entity.pdbx_description
1 polymer ?
#
loop_
_entity_poly.entity_id
_entity_poly.type
_entity_poly.pdbx_seq_one_letter_code
_entity_poly.pdbx_strand_id
1 'polypeptide(L)'
;MQQPYLPRTLPVGLEILAEFALDLRWTWSHAGDALWQTIDPKIWKKTQNPWMLLQNVSTERLESLVKDQTFQSKLTALKRERTEYYSQEGWFQCEYSQCHIGTIAYFSMEYGLGEALPIYAGGLGILAGDLLKSASDLNLPLVGIGLLYQQGYFRQMIDAQGAQQAFYPYNEPATLPIRPALDKQGNRLTIVLELP
;
A
#
# COMPACT_ATOMS: atom_id res chain seq x y z
N MET A 1 -18.18 3.53 13.39
CA MET A 1 -17.55 2.20 13.55
C MET A 1 -16.05 2.38 13.41
N GLN A 2 -15.27 2.12 14.46
CA GLN A 2 -13.81 2.15 14.37
C GLN A 2 -13.38 1.01 13.45
N GLN A 3 -12.71 1.32 12.34
CA GLN A 3 -12.05 0.28 11.55
C GLN A 3 -10.86 -0.23 12.38
N PRO A 4 -10.85 -1.49 12.83
CA PRO A 4 -9.93 -2.00 13.86
C PRO A 4 -8.46 -2.10 13.41
N TYR A 5 -8.12 -1.59 12.22
CA TYR A 5 -6.79 -1.71 11.61
C TYR A 5 -6.19 -0.38 11.20
N LEU A 6 -6.90 0.72 11.43
CA LEU A 6 -6.20 2.00 11.55
C LEU A 6 -5.57 2.02 12.95
N PRO A 7 -4.23 2.07 13.09
CA PRO A 7 -3.60 2.20 14.40
C PRO A 7 -4.05 3.48 15.13
N ARG A 8 -4.71 4.40 14.43
CA ARG A 8 -5.26 5.63 14.97
C ARG A 8 -6.49 6.12 14.21
N THR A 9 -7.48 6.60 14.95
CA THR A 9 -8.64 7.30 14.41
C THR A 9 -8.23 8.61 13.75
N LEU A 10 -8.53 8.75 12.45
CA LEU A 10 -8.37 10.02 11.73
C LEU A 10 -9.56 10.95 11.99
N PRO A 11 -9.37 12.28 11.99
CA PRO A 11 -10.48 13.23 12.09
C PRO A 11 -11.49 13.08 10.95
N VAL A 12 -12.73 13.47 11.21
CA VAL A 12 -13.80 13.46 10.21
C VAL A 12 -13.41 14.33 9.00
N GLY A 13 -13.56 13.77 7.80
CA GLY A 13 -13.17 14.37 6.52
C GLY A 13 -11.80 13.91 6.00
N LEU A 14 -10.95 13.30 6.84
CA LEU A 14 -9.62 12.82 6.48
C LEU A 14 -9.49 11.30 6.44
N GLU A 15 -10.57 10.55 6.67
CA GLU A 15 -10.58 9.09 6.74
C GLU A 15 -10.05 8.46 5.44
N ILE A 16 -10.31 9.10 4.31
CA ILE A 16 -9.86 8.65 2.98
C ILE A 16 -8.32 8.57 2.84
N LEU A 17 -7.57 9.32 3.66
CA LEU A 17 -6.10 9.26 3.64
C LEU A 17 -5.60 7.87 4.03
N ALA A 18 -6.33 7.17 4.91
CA ALA A 18 -6.04 5.79 5.26
C ALA A 18 -6.14 4.89 4.02
N GLU A 19 -7.19 5.05 3.22
CA GLU A 19 -7.36 4.26 2.00
C GLU A 19 -6.24 4.53 1.00
N PHE A 20 -5.87 5.80 0.79
CA PHE A 20 -4.77 6.15 -0.11
C PHE A 20 -3.44 5.55 0.37
N ALA A 21 -3.18 5.56 1.67
CA ALA A 21 -1.97 4.97 2.21
C ALA A 21 -1.94 3.43 2.08
N LEU A 22 -3.10 2.76 2.18
CA LEU A 22 -3.25 1.31 2.03
C LEU A 22 -3.23 0.83 0.57
N ASP A 23 -3.53 1.71 -0.39
CA ASP A 23 -3.67 1.38 -1.82
C ASP A 23 -2.35 0.95 -2.48
N LEU A 24 -1.21 1.32 -1.90
CA LEU A 24 0.15 1.14 -2.45
C LEU A 24 0.39 1.75 -3.85
N ARG A 25 -0.62 2.19 -4.60
CA ARG A 25 -0.44 2.89 -5.90
C ARG A 25 0.51 4.08 -5.84
N TRP A 26 0.60 4.73 -4.68
CA TRP A 26 1.56 5.82 -4.43
C TRP A 26 3.03 5.39 -4.53
N THR A 27 3.36 4.10 -4.58
CA THR A 27 4.75 3.64 -4.78
C THR A 27 5.20 3.73 -6.24
N TRP A 28 4.27 3.86 -7.21
CA TRP A 28 4.59 4.11 -8.63
C TRP A 28 3.81 5.27 -9.26
N SER A 29 2.89 5.90 -8.52
CA SER A 29 2.16 7.09 -8.94
C SER A 29 2.41 8.27 -8.00
N HIS A 30 3.03 9.32 -8.52
CA HIS A 30 3.45 10.50 -7.76
C HIS A 30 2.39 11.60 -7.62
N ALA A 31 1.15 11.34 -8.06
CA ALA A 31 0.08 12.34 -8.04
C ALA A 31 -0.26 12.84 -6.61
N GLY A 32 -0.07 11.96 -5.61
CA GLY A 32 -0.30 12.27 -4.19
C GLY A 32 0.87 12.92 -3.45
N ASP A 33 2.08 12.99 -4.02
CA ASP A 33 3.30 13.34 -3.26
C ASP A 33 3.23 14.74 -2.64
N ALA A 34 2.71 15.71 -3.38
CA ALA A 34 2.52 17.08 -2.90
C ALA A 34 1.50 17.17 -1.76
N LEU A 35 0.49 16.27 -1.74
CA LEU A 35 -0.47 16.18 -0.65
C LEU A 35 0.23 15.67 0.62
N TRP A 36 0.97 14.56 0.53
CA TRP A 36 1.70 13.97 1.65
C TRP A 36 2.74 14.93 2.23
N GLN A 37 3.48 15.62 1.36
CA GLN A 37 4.43 16.65 1.76
C GLN A 37 3.76 17.81 2.49
N THR A 38 2.52 18.18 2.15
CA THR A 38 1.78 19.25 2.84
C THR A 38 1.40 18.86 4.28
N ILE A 39 1.16 17.56 4.53
CA ILE A 39 0.79 17.08 5.87
C ILE A 39 1.95 17.28 6.85
N ASP A 40 3.10 16.68 6.55
CA ASP A 40 4.34 16.88 7.31
C ASP A 40 5.57 16.73 6.38
N PRO A 41 6.21 17.84 5.97
CA PRO A 41 7.38 17.80 5.09
C PRO A 41 8.58 17.07 5.70
N LYS A 42 8.75 17.10 7.03
CA LYS A 42 9.92 16.53 7.71
C LYS A 42 9.80 15.01 7.77
N ILE A 43 8.62 14.50 8.11
CA ILE A 43 8.36 13.06 8.13
C ILE A 43 8.37 12.53 6.69
N TRP A 44 7.75 13.23 5.75
CA TRP A 44 7.72 12.83 4.34
C TRP A 44 9.13 12.70 3.76
N LYS A 45 10.00 13.68 3.97
CA LYS A 45 11.39 13.65 3.48
C LYS A 45 12.20 12.46 4.03
N LYS A 46 11.88 11.98 5.23
CA LYS A 46 12.60 10.86 5.86
C LYS A 46 12.06 9.49 5.46
N THR A 47 10.76 9.39 5.17
CA THR A 47 10.07 8.10 5.07
C THR A 47 9.52 7.81 3.70
N GLN A 48 9.10 8.84 2.95
CA GLN A 48 8.36 8.72 1.69
C GLN A 48 7.24 7.66 1.75
N ASN A 49 6.65 7.48 2.94
CA ASN A 49 5.69 6.43 3.23
C ASN A 49 4.45 7.07 3.87
N PRO A 50 3.33 7.17 3.13
CA PRO A 50 2.09 7.77 3.63
C PRO A 50 1.56 7.09 4.89
N TRP A 51 1.68 5.77 4.96
CA TRP A 51 1.20 4.98 6.10
C TRP A 51 1.98 5.30 7.38
N MET A 52 3.31 5.38 7.28
CA MET A 52 4.15 5.83 8.40
C MET A 52 3.90 7.30 8.75
N LEU A 53 3.69 8.16 7.76
CA LEU A 53 3.39 9.56 7.98
C LEU A 53 2.11 9.75 8.81
N LEU A 54 1.03 9.04 8.46
CA LEU A 54 -0.24 9.11 9.19
C LEU A 54 -0.13 8.57 10.63
N GLN A 55 0.75 7.60 10.87
CA GLN A 55 1.03 7.09 12.21
C GLN A 55 1.81 8.08 13.08
N ASN A 56 2.65 8.93 12.49
CA ASN A 56 3.59 9.78 13.24
C ASN A 56 3.21 11.27 13.29
N VAL A 57 2.30 11.74 12.43
CA VAL A 57 1.81 13.14 12.45
C VAL A 57 1.00 13.44 13.72
N SER A 58 1.06 14.64 14.28
CA SER A 58 0.28 14.97 15.50
C SER A 58 -1.23 15.12 15.24
N THR A 59 -2.07 15.00 16.28
CA THR A 59 -3.54 15.12 16.12
C THR A 59 -3.93 16.55 15.81
N GLU A 60 -3.28 17.49 16.48
CA GLU A 60 -3.44 18.92 16.29
C GLU A 60 -3.13 19.32 14.85
N ARG A 61 -2.11 18.69 14.25
CA ARG A 61 -1.78 18.90 12.84
C ARG A 61 -2.90 18.39 11.93
N LEU A 62 -3.39 17.17 12.14
CA LEU A 62 -4.50 16.63 11.35
C LEU A 62 -5.76 17.49 11.48
N GLU A 63 -6.11 17.94 12.69
CA GLU A 63 -7.25 18.83 12.92
C GLU A 63 -7.07 20.20 12.25
N SER A 64 -5.84 20.73 12.18
CA SER A 64 -5.56 21.96 11.43
C SER A 64 -5.82 21.78 9.92
N LEU A 65 -5.51 20.61 9.37
CA LEU A 65 -5.69 20.29 7.94
C LEU A 65 -7.17 20.12 7.56
N VAL A 66 -8.02 19.72 8.51
CA VAL A 66 -9.48 19.70 8.31
C VAL A 66 -9.98 21.11 7.97
N LYS A 67 -9.40 22.14 8.58
CA LYS A 67 -9.80 23.55 8.41
C LYS A 67 -9.08 24.25 7.25
N ASP A 68 -8.05 23.64 6.66
CA ASP A 68 -7.26 24.24 5.59
C ASP A 68 -7.91 24.01 4.22
N GLN A 69 -8.49 25.08 3.65
CA GLN A 69 -9.17 25.05 2.36
C GLN A 69 -8.24 24.64 1.19
N THR A 70 -6.97 25.00 1.24
CA THR A 70 -6.00 24.64 0.20
C THR A 70 -5.74 23.15 0.24
N PHE A 71 -5.53 22.60 1.44
CA PHE A 71 -5.37 21.17 1.64
C PHE A 71 -6.62 20.39 1.22
N GLN A 72 -7.81 20.83 1.63
CA GLN A 72 -9.07 20.18 1.25
C GLN A 72 -9.30 20.18 -0.26
N SER A 73 -8.90 21.25 -0.95
CA SER A 73 -8.98 21.33 -2.42
C SER A 73 -8.05 20.32 -3.09
N LYS A 74 -6.80 20.18 -2.61
CA LYS A 74 -5.86 19.15 -3.09
C LYS A 74 -6.38 17.74 -2.83
N LEU A 75 -6.92 17.50 -1.64
CA LEU A 75 -7.50 16.21 -1.27
C LEU A 75 -8.69 15.84 -2.17
N THR A 76 -9.54 16.82 -2.47
CA THR A 76 -10.69 16.64 -3.38
C THR A 76 -10.23 16.35 -4.81
N ALA A 77 -9.20 17.04 -5.29
CA ALA A 77 -8.63 16.77 -6.62
C ALA A 77 -8.08 15.34 -6.71
N LEU A 78 -7.33 14.88 -5.70
CA LEU A 78 -6.78 13.52 -5.66
C LEU A 78 -7.89 12.45 -5.56
N LYS A 79 -8.96 12.70 -4.79
CA LYS A 79 -10.15 11.84 -4.75
C LYS A 79 -10.78 11.69 -6.13
N ARG A 80 -10.94 12.81 -6.85
CA ARG A 80 -11.51 12.81 -8.19
C ARG A 80 -10.65 12.01 -9.16
N GLU A 81 -9.34 12.26 -9.18
CA GLU A 81 -8.40 11.52 -10.03
C GLU A 81 -8.45 10.01 -9.77
N ARG A 82 -8.47 9.60 -8.49
CA ARG A 82 -8.60 8.18 -8.12
C ARG A 82 -9.91 7.58 -8.62
N THR A 83 -11.02 8.32 -8.47
CA THR A 83 -12.34 7.89 -8.94
C THR A 83 -12.35 7.73 -10.45
N GLU A 84 -11.79 8.70 -11.17
CA GLU A 84 -11.64 8.66 -12.63
C GLU A 84 -10.82 7.43 -13.06
N TYR A 85 -9.67 7.19 -12.43
CA TYR A 85 -8.82 6.03 -12.70
C TYR A 85 -9.57 4.69 -12.54
N TYR A 86 -10.34 4.51 -11.45
CA TYR A 86 -11.10 3.26 -11.25
C TYR A 86 -12.36 3.15 -12.11
N SER A 87 -12.90 4.26 -12.58
CA SER A 87 -14.11 4.27 -13.42
C SER A 87 -13.82 4.02 -14.90
N GLN A 88 -12.58 4.22 -15.34
CA GLN A 88 -12.21 4.01 -16.73
C GLN A 88 -12.14 2.53 -17.06
N GLU A 89 -12.68 2.17 -18.23
CA GLU A 89 -12.41 0.87 -18.83
C GLU A 89 -10.91 0.80 -19.14
N GLY A 90 -10.23 -0.20 -18.60
CA GLY A 90 -8.82 -0.41 -18.91
C GLY A 90 -8.67 -1.06 -20.27
N TRP A 91 -7.42 -1.14 -20.73
CA TRP A 91 -7.09 -1.75 -22.02
C TRP A 91 -7.67 -3.16 -22.18
N PHE A 92 -7.67 -3.97 -21.11
CA PHE A 92 -8.19 -5.34 -21.17
C PHE A 92 -9.70 -5.39 -21.44
N GLN A 93 -10.50 -4.54 -20.79
CA GLN A 93 -11.95 -4.49 -21.01
C GLN A 93 -12.27 -4.03 -22.43
N CYS A 94 -11.53 -3.05 -22.95
CA CYS A 94 -11.74 -2.51 -24.30
C CYS A 94 -11.37 -3.53 -25.39
N GLU A 95 -10.17 -4.10 -25.31
CA GLU A 95 -9.63 -5.00 -26.35
C GLU A 95 -10.24 -6.41 -26.27
N TYR A 96 -10.53 -6.89 -25.05
CA TYR A 96 -11.03 -8.24 -24.79
C TYR A 96 -12.42 -8.23 -24.15
N SER A 97 -13.31 -7.34 -24.60
CA SER A 97 -14.69 -7.21 -24.11
C SER A 97 -15.52 -8.51 -24.15
N GLN A 98 -15.18 -9.44 -25.05
CA GLN A 98 -15.82 -10.75 -25.19
C GLN A 98 -15.09 -11.88 -24.45
N CYS A 99 -13.97 -11.59 -23.79
CA CYS A 99 -13.22 -12.59 -23.04
C CYS A 99 -13.87 -12.83 -21.67
N HIS A 100 -14.28 -14.07 -21.43
CA HIS A 100 -14.91 -14.48 -20.17
C HIS A 100 -13.93 -15.08 -19.16
N ILE A 101 -12.67 -14.61 -19.15
CA ILE A 101 -11.72 -15.07 -18.14
C ILE A 101 -12.21 -14.65 -16.75
N GLY A 102 -12.23 -15.60 -15.82
CA GLY A 102 -12.49 -15.31 -14.41
C GLY A 102 -11.31 -14.58 -13.76
N THR A 103 -11.30 -14.54 -12.43
CA THR A 103 -10.18 -13.97 -11.68
C THR A 103 -8.91 -14.81 -11.86
N ILE A 104 -7.83 -14.17 -12.29
CA ILE A 104 -6.51 -14.78 -12.43
C ILE A 104 -5.84 -14.77 -11.06
N ALA A 105 -5.51 -15.95 -10.53
CA ALA A 105 -4.72 -16.09 -9.33
C ALA A 105 -3.22 -16.18 -9.70
N TYR A 106 -2.46 -15.14 -9.38
CA TYR A 106 -1.01 -15.11 -9.63
C TYR A 106 -0.27 -15.43 -8.34
N PHE A 107 0.36 -16.61 -8.28
CA PHE A 107 1.12 -17.05 -7.10
C PHE A 107 2.58 -16.66 -7.23
N SER A 108 3.12 -16.02 -6.20
CA SER A 108 4.55 -15.76 -6.07
C SER A 108 4.95 -15.86 -4.60
N MET A 109 6.19 -16.28 -4.36
CA MET A 109 6.77 -16.21 -3.02
C MET A 109 7.03 -14.76 -2.61
N GLU A 110 7.32 -13.88 -3.56
CA GLU A 110 7.74 -12.50 -3.29
C GLU A 110 7.00 -11.47 -4.14
N TYR A 111 6.85 -10.25 -3.62
CA TYR A 111 6.30 -9.11 -4.37
C TYR A 111 7.01 -7.79 -4.04
N GLY A 112 7.66 -7.21 -5.05
CA GLY A 112 8.35 -5.93 -5.03
C GLY A 112 7.42 -4.75 -5.27
N LEU A 113 6.47 -4.53 -4.37
CA LEU A 113 5.47 -3.46 -4.51
C LEU A 113 5.97 -2.10 -4.03
N GLY A 114 6.91 -2.08 -3.09
CA GLY A 114 7.55 -0.88 -2.57
C GLY A 114 8.18 -1.14 -1.21
N GLU A 115 9.07 -0.25 -0.78
CA GLU A 115 9.81 -0.41 0.48
C GLU A 115 8.91 -0.44 1.72
N ALA A 116 7.71 0.14 1.63
CA ALA A 116 6.72 0.12 2.70
C ALA A 116 6.09 -1.26 2.96
N LEU A 117 6.25 -2.20 2.02
CA LEU A 117 5.82 -3.58 2.18
C LEU A 117 6.98 -4.52 1.80
N PRO A 118 7.95 -4.74 2.72
CA PRO A 118 9.19 -5.47 2.44
C PRO A 118 8.97 -6.99 2.44
N ILE A 119 8.26 -7.49 1.45
CA ILE A 119 7.97 -8.92 1.21
C ILE A 119 8.67 -9.45 -0.06
N TYR A 120 9.85 -8.93 -0.35
CA TYR A 120 10.70 -9.35 -1.46
C TYR A 120 12.19 -9.26 -1.11
N ALA A 121 13.01 -9.97 -1.87
CA ALA A 121 14.46 -10.04 -1.71
C ALA A 121 15.21 -9.64 -2.99
N GLY A 122 14.69 -10.01 -4.17
CA GLY A 122 15.41 -9.84 -5.42
C GLY A 122 14.55 -9.82 -6.68
N GLY A 123 15.14 -10.25 -7.79
CA GLY A 123 14.56 -10.11 -9.13
C GLY A 123 13.19 -10.79 -9.31
N LEU A 124 12.95 -11.92 -8.64
CA LEU A 124 11.64 -12.58 -8.66
C LEU A 124 10.55 -11.66 -8.11
N GLY A 125 10.78 -11.09 -6.92
CA GLY A 125 9.84 -10.17 -6.31
C GLY A 125 9.63 -8.91 -7.13
N ILE A 126 10.70 -8.32 -7.68
CA ILE A 126 10.59 -7.14 -8.56
C ILE A 126 9.71 -7.46 -9.78
N LEU A 127 9.98 -8.56 -10.47
CA LEU A 127 9.17 -8.98 -11.62
C LEU A 127 7.70 -9.20 -11.24
N ALA A 128 7.44 -9.91 -10.15
CA ALA A 128 6.09 -10.15 -9.66
C ALA A 128 5.37 -8.85 -9.29
N GLY A 129 6.08 -7.91 -8.65
CA GLY A 129 5.57 -6.59 -8.30
C GLY A 129 5.23 -5.74 -9.53
N ASP A 130 6.12 -5.70 -10.52
CA ASP A 130 5.90 -4.94 -11.75
C ASP A 130 4.80 -5.56 -12.62
N LEU A 131 4.63 -6.88 -12.57
CA LEU A 131 3.48 -7.56 -13.17
C LEU A 131 2.18 -7.10 -12.50
N LEU A 132 2.11 -7.04 -11.17
CA LEU A 132 0.92 -6.55 -10.46
C LEU A 132 0.61 -5.08 -10.78
N LYS A 133 1.63 -4.21 -10.84
CA LYS A 133 1.45 -2.81 -11.22
C LYS A 133 0.92 -2.67 -12.64
N SER A 134 1.51 -3.41 -13.59
CA SER A 134 1.06 -3.44 -14.98
C SER A 134 -0.36 -4.01 -15.10
N ALA A 135 -0.69 -5.05 -14.32
CA ALA A 135 -2.03 -5.61 -14.27
C ALA A 135 -3.06 -4.61 -13.73
N SER A 136 -2.69 -3.79 -12.75
CA SER A 136 -3.52 -2.68 -12.27
C SER A 136 -3.76 -1.65 -13.38
N ASP A 137 -2.73 -1.21 -14.08
CA ASP A 137 -2.84 -0.20 -15.14
C ASP A 137 -3.60 -0.69 -16.37
N LEU A 138 -3.50 -1.99 -16.70
CA LEU A 138 -4.26 -2.64 -17.76
C LEU A 138 -5.67 -3.07 -17.31
N ASN A 139 -5.99 -2.90 -16.02
CA ASN A 139 -7.24 -3.30 -15.38
C ASN A 139 -7.56 -4.80 -15.59
N LEU A 140 -6.57 -5.65 -15.41
CA LEU A 140 -6.74 -7.12 -15.47
C LEU A 140 -7.45 -7.63 -14.21
N PRO A 141 -8.34 -8.64 -14.31
CA PRO A 141 -8.99 -9.26 -13.16
C PRO A 141 -8.04 -10.20 -12.42
N LEU A 142 -6.94 -9.68 -11.87
CA LEU A 142 -5.84 -10.45 -11.30
C LEU A 142 -5.71 -10.22 -9.79
N VAL A 143 -5.45 -11.29 -9.05
CA VAL A 143 -5.16 -11.29 -7.60
C VAL A 143 -3.80 -11.95 -7.37
N GLY A 144 -2.89 -11.21 -6.74
CA GLY A 144 -1.62 -11.75 -6.25
C GLY A 144 -1.81 -12.55 -4.96
N ILE A 145 -1.23 -13.74 -4.89
CA ILE A 145 -1.26 -14.62 -3.72
C ILE A 145 0.19 -14.97 -3.34
N GLY A 146 0.56 -14.63 -2.10
CA GLY A 146 1.89 -14.92 -1.58
C GLY A 146 1.90 -14.93 -0.06
N LEU A 147 3.09 -14.72 0.50
CA LEU A 147 3.34 -14.81 1.93
C LEU A 147 3.60 -13.43 2.53
N LEU A 148 3.00 -13.18 3.69
CA LEU A 148 3.37 -12.05 4.54
C LEU A 148 4.52 -12.49 5.45
N TYR A 149 5.76 -12.25 5.02
CA TYR A 149 6.94 -12.62 5.80
C TYR A 149 7.09 -11.74 7.04
N GLN A 150 7.16 -12.39 8.20
CA GLN A 150 7.42 -11.74 9.49
C GLN A 150 8.86 -11.20 9.58
N GLN A 151 9.79 -11.84 8.89
CA GLN A 151 11.13 -11.31 8.63
C GLN A 151 11.36 -11.40 7.11
N GLY A 152 11.50 -10.24 6.47
CA GLY A 152 11.84 -10.18 5.05
C GLY A 152 13.32 -10.50 4.79
N TYR A 153 13.83 -10.02 3.66
CA TYR A 153 15.27 -10.10 3.38
C TYR A 153 16.07 -9.23 4.35
N PHE A 154 17.33 -9.58 4.58
CA PHE A 154 18.16 -8.82 5.52
C PHE A 154 18.48 -7.43 5.00
N ARG A 155 18.60 -6.46 5.91
CA ARG A 155 19.23 -5.17 5.65
C ARG A 155 20.74 -5.33 5.79
N GLN A 156 21.46 -4.97 4.73
CA GLN A 156 22.90 -4.97 4.71
C GLN A 156 23.42 -3.70 5.40
N MET A 157 24.31 -3.86 6.38
CA MET A 157 25.17 -2.77 6.84
C MET A 157 26.64 -3.17 6.65
N ILE A 158 27.48 -2.22 6.26
CA ILE A 158 28.92 -2.41 6.17
C ILE A 158 29.53 -1.74 7.39
N ASP A 159 30.28 -2.51 8.19
CA ASP A 159 30.94 -1.97 9.38
C ASP A 159 32.21 -1.19 9.05
N ALA A 160 32.85 -0.61 10.07
CA ALA A 160 34.05 0.18 9.92
C ALA A 160 35.26 -0.60 9.36
N GLN A 161 35.20 -1.93 9.36
CA GLN A 161 36.22 -2.83 8.81
C GLN A 161 35.89 -3.29 7.39
N GLY A 162 34.77 -2.84 6.82
CA GLY A 162 34.33 -3.23 5.48
C GLY A 162 33.63 -4.60 5.45
N ALA A 163 33.35 -5.21 6.60
CA ALA A 163 32.64 -6.48 6.66
C ALA A 163 31.12 -6.27 6.61
N GLN A 164 30.44 -7.19 5.93
CA GLN A 164 29.00 -7.19 5.83
C GLN A 164 28.37 -7.73 7.12
N GLN A 165 27.43 -6.98 7.66
CA GLN A 165 26.55 -7.34 8.76
C GLN A 165 25.10 -7.44 8.25
N ALA A 166 24.42 -8.55 8.56
CA ALA A 166 23.04 -8.80 8.13
C ALA A 166 22.06 -8.57 9.29
N PHE A 167 21.09 -7.68 9.10
CA PHE A 167 20.04 -7.39 10.07
C PHE A 167 18.69 -7.86 9.56
N TYR A 168 17.92 -8.55 10.40
CA TYR A 168 16.59 -9.06 10.05
C TYR A 168 15.54 -8.28 10.84
N PRO A 169 15.16 -7.08 10.38
CA PRO A 169 14.13 -6.31 11.05
C PRO A 169 12.81 -7.09 11.02
N TYR A 170 12.10 -7.01 12.12
CA TYR A 170 10.78 -7.64 12.25
C TYR A 170 9.72 -6.78 11.56
N ASN A 171 8.92 -7.41 10.72
CA ASN A 171 7.78 -6.80 10.05
C ASN A 171 6.56 -6.85 10.99
N GLU A 172 6.35 -5.80 11.77
CA GLU A 172 5.16 -5.66 12.62
C GLU A 172 3.93 -5.33 11.75
N PRO A 173 2.93 -6.23 11.62
CA PRO A 173 1.81 -6.03 10.70
C PRO A 173 1.05 -4.71 10.90
N ALA A 174 0.97 -4.21 12.14
CA ALA A 174 0.32 -2.94 12.44
C ALA A 174 1.03 -1.71 11.82
N THR A 175 2.32 -1.84 11.51
CA THR A 175 3.14 -0.77 10.92
C THR A 175 3.21 -0.84 9.40
N LEU A 176 2.64 -1.90 8.79
CA LEU A 176 2.61 -2.11 7.35
C LEU A 176 1.28 -1.63 6.74
N PRO A 177 1.27 -1.19 5.47
CA PRO A 177 0.07 -0.75 4.76
C PRO A 177 -0.79 -1.96 4.32
N ILE A 178 -1.24 -2.76 5.28
CA ILE A 178 -2.03 -3.97 5.06
C ILE A 178 -3.25 -4.00 5.97
N ARG A 179 -4.25 -4.78 5.56
CA ARG A 179 -5.42 -5.11 6.37
C ARG A 179 -5.68 -6.61 6.32
N PRO A 180 -6.11 -7.24 7.43
CA PRO A 180 -6.50 -8.63 7.37
C PRO A 180 -7.76 -8.81 6.51
N ALA A 181 -7.82 -9.94 5.81
CA ALA A 181 -9.04 -10.39 5.18
C ALA A 181 -10.05 -10.79 6.26
N LEU A 182 -11.33 -10.44 6.05
CA LEU A 182 -12.42 -10.75 6.97
C LEU A 182 -13.42 -11.71 6.30
N ASP A 183 -14.07 -12.57 7.09
CA ASP A 183 -15.17 -13.41 6.66
C ASP A 183 -16.50 -12.63 6.58
N LYS A 184 -17.59 -13.32 6.20
CA LYS A 184 -18.94 -12.72 6.09
C LYS A 184 -19.50 -12.23 7.43
N GLN A 185 -18.93 -12.70 8.55
CA GLN A 185 -19.32 -12.38 9.91
C GLN A 185 -18.43 -11.27 10.51
N GLY A 186 -17.41 -10.80 9.77
CA GLY A 186 -16.48 -9.77 10.20
C GLY A 186 -15.30 -10.28 11.03
N ASN A 187 -15.11 -11.59 11.17
CA ASN A 187 -13.95 -12.16 11.84
C ASN A 187 -12.77 -12.29 10.87
N ARG A 188 -11.54 -12.42 11.40
CA ARG A 188 -10.36 -12.69 10.55
C ARG A 188 -10.55 -14.00 9.78
N LEU A 189 -10.42 -13.91 8.46
CA LEU A 189 -10.52 -15.06 7.58
C LEU A 189 -9.35 -16.02 7.86
N THR A 190 -9.67 -17.25 8.24
CA THR A 190 -8.70 -18.33 8.40
C THR A 190 -9.03 -19.42 7.40
N ILE A 191 -8.05 -19.80 6.59
CA ILE A 191 -8.18 -20.89 5.61
C ILE A 191 -7.27 -22.01 6.07
N VAL A 192 -7.85 -23.20 6.28
CA VAL A 192 -7.06 -24.40 6.58
C VAL A 192 -6.56 -24.96 5.26
N LEU A 193 -5.24 -25.10 5.15
CA LEU A 193 -4.60 -25.75 4.02
C LEU A 193 -4.17 -27.15 4.48
N GLU A 194 -4.68 -28.18 3.82
CA GLU A 194 -4.13 -29.53 3.96
C GLU A 194 -2.84 -29.59 3.14
N LEU A 195 -1.70 -29.61 3.82
CA LEU A 195 -0.41 -29.81 3.19
C LEU A 195 -0.13 -31.32 3.08
N PRO A 196 0.44 -31.79 1.96
CA PRO A 196 0.79 -33.19 1.75
C PRO A 196 1.85 -33.70 2.75
#